data_AF-A0A1H3X125-F1
#
_entry.id   AF-A0A1H3X125-F1
#
_cell.length_a   1.000
_cell.length_b   1.000
_cell.length_c   1.000
_cell.angle_alpha   90.00
_cell.angle_beta   90.00
_cell.angle_gamma   90.00
#
_symmetry.space_group_name_H-M   'P 1'
#
loop_
_entity.id
_entity.type
_entity.pdbx_description
1 polymer ?
#
loop_
_entity_poly.entity_id
_entity_poly.type
_entity_poly.pdbx_seq_one_letter_code
_entity_poly.pdbx_strand_id
1 'polypeptide(L)'
;MAVTDDALVLDATTRDALLDHAREGANRERPAEICGVLGGTRGPPDHVTDARRVPNVATHPRTEYELDPASTMETIDRIEDAGGEAVGFYHSHPESDPVPSATDRARATWTGYVYVIVSPVADAIRAYRFTGDGFTEIPVRVD
;
A
#
# COMPACT_ATOMS: atom_id res chain seq x y z
N MET A 1 -22.46 17.41 4.29
CA MET A 1 -21.19 16.75 3.96
C MET A 1 -21.41 16.04 2.63
N ALA A 2 -20.66 16.42 1.59
CA ALA A 2 -20.67 15.61 0.37
C ALA A 2 -20.11 14.24 0.74
N VAL A 3 -20.86 13.18 0.46
CA VAL A 3 -20.32 11.82 0.49
C VAL A 3 -19.29 11.81 -0.63
N THR A 4 -18.01 11.72 -0.30
CA THR A 4 -16.98 11.55 -1.33
C THR A 4 -17.07 10.11 -1.80
N ASP A 5 -17.22 9.89 -3.10
CA ASP A 5 -17.12 8.54 -3.70
C ASP A 5 -15.69 7.98 -3.64
N ASP A 6 -14.75 8.72 -3.05
CA ASP A 6 -13.38 8.33 -2.81
C ASP A 6 -13.32 7.13 -1.84
N ALA A 7 -12.88 5.99 -2.37
CA ALA A 7 -12.71 4.72 -1.68
C ALA A 7 -11.65 3.90 -2.42
N LEU A 8 -11.08 2.92 -1.73
CA LEU A 8 -10.29 1.87 -2.36
C LEU A 8 -11.13 0.59 -2.44
N VAL A 9 -11.31 0.06 -3.64
CA VAL A 9 -11.96 -1.23 -3.88
C VAL A 9 -10.89 -2.27 -4.18
N LEU A 10 -10.90 -3.37 -3.44
CA LEU A 10 -10.03 -4.52 -3.66
C LEU A 10 -10.90 -5.70 -4.12
N ASP A 11 -10.39 -6.54 -5.02
CA ASP A 11 -10.93 -7.89 -5.11
C ASP A 11 -10.44 -8.77 -3.93
N ALA A 12 -11.18 -9.85 -3.66
CA ALA A 12 -10.84 -10.81 -2.62
C ALA A 12 -9.41 -11.38 -2.74
N THR A 13 -8.96 -11.67 -3.96
CA THR A 13 -7.63 -12.25 -4.22
C THR A 13 -6.51 -11.29 -3.84
N THR A 14 -6.68 -10.01 -4.17
CA THR A 14 -5.73 -8.92 -3.89
C THR A 14 -5.70 -8.63 -2.39
N ARG A 15 -6.86 -8.57 -1.73
CA ARG A 15 -6.93 -8.46 -0.26
C ARG A 15 -6.13 -9.59 0.40
N ASP A 16 -6.33 -10.83 -0.02
CA ASP A 16 -5.67 -11.99 0.57
C ASP A 16 -4.16 -11.96 0.29
N ALA A 17 -3.74 -11.61 -0.93
CA ALA A 17 -2.33 -11.46 -1.28
C ALA A 17 -1.61 -10.38 -0.46
N LEU A 18 -2.28 -9.27 -0.14
CA LEU A 18 -1.75 -8.21 0.73
C LEU A 18 -1.55 -8.70 2.16
N LEU A 19 -2.56 -9.38 2.73
CA LEU A 19 -2.48 -9.95 4.08
C LEU A 19 -1.41 -11.03 4.17
N ASP A 20 -1.31 -11.90 3.18
CA ASP A 20 -0.31 -12.97 3.15
C ASP A 20 1.11 -12.41 3.07
N HIS A 21 1.34 -11.40 2.22
CA HIS A 21 2.65 -10.75 2.16
C HIS A 21 3.01 -10.06 3.48
N ALA A 22 2.05 -9.39 4.13
CA ALA A 22 2.27 -8.78 5.44
C ALA A 22 2.60 -9.83 6.52
N ARG A 23 1.90 -10.97 6.53
CA ARG A 23 2.18 -12.10 7.43
C ARG A 23 3.56 -12.69 7.17
N GLU A 24 3.99 -12.81 5.91
CA GLU A 24 5.35 -13.24 5.58
C GLU A 24 6.42 -12.30 6.17
N GLY A 25 6.20 -10.98 6.13
CA GLY A 25 7.10 -9.99 6.74
C GLY A 25 7.16 -10.10 8.27
N ALA A 26 6.01 -10.28 8.91
CA ALA A 26 5.89 -10.40 10.36
C ALA A 26 6.47 -11.72 10.91
N ASN A 27 6.37 -12.82 10.15
CA ASN A 27 6.81 -14.15 10.59
C ASN A 27 8.30 -14.44 10.36
N ARG A 28 9.09 -13.45 9.92
CA ARG A 28 10.55 -13.57 9.81
C ARG A 28 11.18 -13.62 11.19
N GLU A 29 12.37 -14.24 11.30
CA GLU A 29 13.17 -14.24 12.54
C GLU A 29 13.40 -12.82 13.08
N ARG A 30 13.61 -11.87 12.17
CA ARG A 30 13.53 -10.44 12.44
C ARG A 30 12.35 -9.87 11.64
N PRO A 31 11.22 -9.55 12.29
CA PRO A 31 10.07 -8.94 11.62
C PRO A 31 10.48 -7.72 10.82
N ALA A 32 9.91 -7.58 9.62
CA ALA A 32 10.18 -6.48 8.72
C ALA A 32 8.91 -6.05 7.99
N GLU A 33 8.79 -4.75 7.77
CA GLU A 33 7.84 -4.17 6.82
C GLU A 33 8.13 -4.73 5.43
N ILE A 34 7.05 -5.10 4.74
CA ILE A 34 7.09 -5.38 3.32
C ILE A 34 6.58 -4.17 2.56
N CYS A 35 6.82 -4.09 1.25
CA CYS A 35 6.24 -3.04 0.42
C CYS A 35 5.99 -3.48 -1.01
N GLY A 36 5.24 -2.68 -1.76
CA GLY A 36 4.96 -2.92 -3.17
C GLY A 36 4.09 -1.86 -3.83
N VAL A 37 3.78 -2.11 -5.10
CA VAL A 37 2.96 -1.26 -5.97
C VAL A 37 1.59 -1.89 -6.15
N LEU A 38 0.55 -1.07 -6.16
CA LEU A 38 -0.84 -1.46 -6.42
C LEU A 38 -1.21 -1.11 -7.86
N GLY A 39 -1.63 -2.11 -8.62
CA GLY A 39 -2.09 -1.98 -10.00
C GLY A 39 -3.60 -2.11 -10.13
N GLY A 40 -4.19 -1.36 -11.05
CA GLY A 40 -5.62 -1.43 -11.34
C GLY A 40 -6.11 -0.25 -12.16
N THR A 41 -7.19 0.38 -11.75
CA THR A 41 -7.79 1.55 -12.41
C THR A 41 -7.99 2.67 -11.40
N ARG A 42 -7.61 3.89 -11.79
CA ARG A 42 -7.75 5.08 -10.95
C ARG A 42 -9.12 5.73 -11.12
N GLY A 43 -9.69 6.22 -10.03
CA GLY A 43 -10.97 6.94 -10.06
C GLY A 43 -11.58 7.16 -8.67
N PRO A 44 -12.76 7.78 -8.60
CA PRO A 44 -13.64 7.65 -7.45
C PRO A 44 -14.70 6.56 -7.74
N PRO A 45 -14.56 5.33 -7.21
CA PRO A 45 -13.47 4.83 -6.37
C PRO A 45 -12.26 4.30 -7.17
N ASP A 46 -11.12 4.14 -6.50
CA ASP A 46 -9.95 3.48 -7.07
C ASP A 46 -10.16 1.96 -6.97
N HIS A 47 -9.89 1.22 -8.04
CA HIS A 47 -10.01 -0.24 -8.08
C HIS A 47 -8.63 -0.86 -8.20
N VAL A 48 -8.26 -1.70 -7.24
CA VAL A 48 -7.00 -2.47 -7.27
C VAL A 48 -7.33 -3.93 -7.55
N THR A 49 -6.70 -4.46 -8.58
CA THR A 49 -6.84 -5.84 -9.03
C THR A 49 -5.52 -6.62 -8.99
N ASP A 50 -4.42 -5.95 -8.63
CA ASP A 50 -3.10 -6.54 -8.59
C ASP A 50 -2.22 -5.85 -7.54
N ALA A 51 -1.43 -6.63 -6.79
CA ALA A 51 -0.45 -6.13 -5.83
C ALA A 51 0.92 -6.73 -6.12
N ARG A 52 1.86 -5.90 -6.58
CA ARG A 52 3.21 -6.35 -6.96
C ARG A 52 4.22 -6.02 -5.88
N ARG A 53 4.89 -7.05 -5.39
CA ARG A 53 5.91 -6.94 -4.33
C ARG A 53 7.15 -6.21 -4.85
N VAL A 54 7.69 -5.32 -4.04
CA VAL A 54 8.96 -4.61 -4.29
C VAL A 54 9.86 -4.79 -3.06
N PRO A 55 11.19 -4.96 -3.22
CA PRO A 55 12.09 -5.05 -2.08
C PRO A 55 12.01 -3.81 -1.17
N ASN A 56 11.91 -4.04 0.14
CA ASN A 56 12.13 -3.01 1.14
C ASN A 56 13.64 -2.83 1.34
N VAL A 57 14.18 -1.68 0.92
CA VAL A 57 15.61 -1.34 1.02
C VAL A 57 15.93 -0.39 2.19
N ALA A 58 14.97 -0.16 3.09
CA ALA A 58 15.16 0.72 4.23
C ALA A 58 16.29 0.24 5.15
N THR A 59 16.99 1.19 5.77
CA THR A 59 18.06 0.89 6.75
C THR A 59 17.51 0.18 7.99
N HIS A 60 16.29 0.52 8.41
CA HIS A 60 15.62 -0.07 9.57
C HIS A 60 14.31 -0.76 9.15
N PRO A 61 14.37 -1.90 8.45
CA PRO A 61 13.21 -2.50 7.79
C PRO A 61 12.15 -3.01 8.77
N ARG A 62 12.43 -3.03 10.09
CA ARG A 62 11.45 -3.40 11.12
C ARG A 62 10.36 -2.34 11.31
N THR A 63 10.67 -1.07 11.08
CA THR A 63 9.82 0.09 11.39
C THR A 63 9.81 1.14 10.28
N GLU A 64 10.40 0.81 9.14
CA GLU A 64 10.50 1.69 7.99
C GLU A 64 10.42 0.86 6.72
N TYR A 65 9.81 1.44 5.68
CA TYR A 65 9.92 0.95 4.32
C TYR A 65 10.59 1.98 3.41
N GLU A 66 11.30 1.46 2.41
CA GLU A 66 11.79 2.21 1.27
C GLU A 66 11.66 1.29 0.06
N LEU A 67 10.86 1.72 -0.92
CA LEU A 67 10.67 1.00 -2.16
C LEU A 67 11.98 1.02 -2.96
N ASP A 68 12.51 -0.14 -3.35
CA ASP A 68 13.66 -0.19 -4.28
C ASP A 68 13.33 0.58 -5.57
N PRO A 69 14.06 1.66 -5.92
CA PRO A 69 13.66 2.54 -7.02
C PRO A 69 13.61 1.85 -8.38
N ALA A 70 14.59 0.98 -8.66
CA ALA A 70 14.66 0.27 -9.95
C ALA A 70 13.51 -0.72 -10.11
N SER A 71 13.30 -1.56 -9.09
CA SER A 71 12.19 -2.53 -9.07
C SER A 71 10.83 -1.83 -9.09
N THR A 72 10.72 -0.65 -8.48
CA THR A 72 9.48 0.15 -8.48
C THR A 72 9.15 0.66 -9.88
N MET A 73 10.11 1.29 -10.57
CA MET A 73 9.91 1.77 -11.94
C MET A 73 9.56 0.60 -12.87
N GLU A 74 10.32 -0.49 -12.84
CA GLU A 74 10.03 -1.68 -13.65
C GLU A 74 8.63 -2.27 -13.35
N THR A 75 8.19 -2.18 -12.11
CA THR A 75 6.87 -2.67 -11.71
C THR A 75 5.76 -1.77 -12.23
N ILE A 76 5.94 -0.44 -12.17
CA ILE A 76 5.00 0.53 -12.74
C ILE A 76 4.91 0.34 -14.26
N ASP A 77 6.05 0.31 -14.95
CA ASP A 77 6.10 0.10 -16.40
C ASP A 77 5.35 -1.17 -16.81
N ARG A 78 5.55 -2.29 -16.10
CA ARG A 78 4.84 -3.55 -16.38
C ARG A 78 3.33 -3.50 -16.11
N ILE A 79 2.87 -2.64 -15.20
CA ILE A 79 1.43 -2.42 -14.96
C ILE A 79 0.86 -1.63 -16.14
N GLU A 80 1.55 -0.58 -16.56
CA GLU A 80 1.14 0.30 -17.66
C GLU A 80 1.17 -0.43 -19.01
N ASP A 81 2.21 -1.23 -19.29
CA ASP A 81 2.32 -2.07 -20.49
C ASP A 81 1.18 -3.10 -20.60
N ALA A 82 0.63 -3.53 -19.48
CA ALA A 82 -0.53 -4.41 -19.42
C ALA A 82 -1.88 -3.67 -19.53
N GLY A 83 -1.86 -2.33 -19.70
CA GLY A 83 -3.03 -1.47 -19.82
C GLY A 83 -3.67 -1.07 -18.49
N GLY A 84 -3.00 -1.30 -17.36
CA GLY A 84 -3.43 -0.85 -16.04
C GLY A 84 -2.78 0.47 -15.62
N GLU A 85 -3.14 0.94 -14.43
CA GLU A 85 -2.59 2.15 -13.81
C GLU A 85 -1.96 1.82 -12.46
N ALA A 86 -0.88 2.52 -12.11
CA ALA A 86 -0.36 2.54 -10.75
C ALA A 86 -1.31 3.35 -9.84
N VAL A 87 -2.17 2.65 -9.10
CA VAL A 87 -3.12 3.26 -8.17
C VAL A 87 -2.38 3.86 -6.97
N GLY A 88 -1.38 3.15 -6.48
CA GLY A 88 -0.74 3.47 -5.21
C GLY A 88 0.37 2.52 -4.81
N PHE A 89 0.73 2.62 -3.55
CA PHE A 89 1.73 1.78 -2.91
C PHE A 89 1.13 1.13 -1.67
N TYR A 90 1.74 0.03 -1.23
CA TYR A 90 1.42 -0.54 0.07
C TYR A 90 2.69 -0.85 0.85
N HIS A 91 2.56 -0.84 2.16
CA HIS A 91 3.51 -1.42 3.09
C HIS A 91 2.81 -2.12 4.25
N SER A 92 3.58 -2.82 5.08
CA SER A 92 3.03 -3.45 6.29
C SER A 92 3.60 -2.84 7.56
N HIS A 93 2.78 -2.80 8.60
CA HIS A 93 3.24 -2.62 9.97
C HIS A 93 3.22 -3.98 10.66
N PRO A 94 4.35 -4.71 10.75
CA PRO A 94 4.37 -6.11 11.15
C PRO A 94 3.90 -6.33 12.60
N GLU A 95 3.99 -5.29 13.44
CA GLU A 95 3.79 -5.39 14.89
C GLU A 95 2.75 -4.39 15.43
N SER A 96 2.08 -3.59 14.58
CA SER A 96 1.17 -2.54 15.04
C SER A 96 -0.03 -2.31 14.11
N ASP A 97 -0.96 -1.46 14.54
CA ASP A 97 -2.13 -1.09 13.76
C ASP A 97 -1.75 -0.38 12.44
N PRO A 98 -2.57 -0.50 11.38
CA PRO A 98 -2.26 0.05 10.07
C PRO A 98 -2.57 1.55 9.98
N VAL A 99 -1.94 2.35 10.83
CA VAL A 99 -2.08 3.82 10.92
C VAL A 99 -0.77 4.50 10.56
N PRO A 100 -0.74 5.54 9.70
CA PRO A 100 0.49 6.16 9.24
C PRO A 100 1.34 6.68 10.41
N SER A 101 2.55 6.15 10.49
CA SER A 101 3.57 6.53 11.46
C SER A 101 4.08 7.97 11.20
N ALA A 102 4.88 8.48 12.13
CA ALA A 102 5.59 9.75 11.90
C ALA A 102 6.53 9.67 10.69
N THR A 103 7.19 8.52 10.51
CA THR A 103 8.08 8.28 9.37
C THR A 103 7.31 8.25 8.05
N ASP A 104 6.16 7.56 7.99
CA ASP A 104 5.33 7.50 6.78
C ASP A 104 4.91 8.90 6.34
N ARG A 105 4.42 9.71 7.30
CA ARG A 105 3.99 11.10 7.06
C ARG A 105 5.12 11.98 6.55
N ALA A 106 6.34 11.75 7.02
CA ALA A 106 7.50 12.53 6.63
C ALA A 106 8.07 12.11 5.26
N ARG A 107 7.86 10.86 4.84
CA ARG A 107 8.45 10.29 3.61
C ARG A 107 7.47 10.18 2.44
N ALA A 108 6.17 10.35 2.67
CA ALA A 108 5.17 10.38 1.60
C ALA A 108 5.37 11.57 0.66
N THR A 109 5.42 11.31 -0.64
CA THR A 109 5.70 12.33 -1.67
C THR A 109 4.78 12.27 -2.88
N TRP A 110 4.07 11.15 -3.09
CA TRP A 110 3.25 10.93 -4.29
C TRP A 110 1.83 11.45 -4.05
N THR A 111 1.65 12.75 -4.30
CA THR A 111 0.36 13.42 -4.12
C THR A 111 -0.71 12.81 -5.03
N GLY A 112 -1.89 12.53 -4.46
CA GLY A 112 -3.02 11.93 -5.16
C GLY A 112 -2.97 10.40 -5.27
N TYR A 113 -1.88 9.75 -4.88
CA TYR A 113 -1.79 8.27 -4.83
C TYR A 113 -2.36 7.72 -3.53
N VAL A 114 -2.81 6.46 -3.59
CA VAL A 114 -3.23 5.70 -2.42
C VAL A 114 -2.01 5.06 -1.76
N TYR A 115 -1.98 5.14 -0.44
CA TYR A 115 -1.02 4.47 0.44
C TYR A 115 -1.81 3.49 1.30
N VAL A 116 -1.58 2.20 1.09
CA VAL A 116 -2.19 1.13 1.87
C VAL A 116 -1.24 0.68 2.95
N ILE A 117 -1.76 0.56 4.17
CA ILE A 117 -1.03 -0.01 5.29
C ILE A 117 -1.72 -1.30 5.70
N VAL A 118 -0.95 -2.39 5.79
CA VAL A 118 -1.45 -3.71 6.17
C VAL A 118 -0.90 -4.09 7.54
N SER A 119 -1.78 -4.48 8.45
CA SER A 119 -1.42 -4.99 9.76
C SER A 119 -1.78 -6.47 9.86
N PRO A 120 -0.79 -7.38 9.93
CA PRO A 120 -1.07 -8.79 10.13
C PRO A 120 -1.53 -9.10 11.57
N VAL A 121 -1.20 -8.24 12.55
CA VAL A 121 -1.63 -8.41 13.95
C VAL A 121 -3.08 -8.00 14.17
N ALA A 122 -3.54 -6.96 13.47
CA ALA A 122 -4.93 -6.54 13.49
C ALA A 122 -5.79 -7.24 12.42
N ASP A 123 -5.17 -8.06 11.56
CA ASP A 123 -5.77 -8.66 10.36
C ASP A 123 -6.54 -7.63 9.52
N ALA A 124 -5.92 -6.46 9.29
CA ALA A 124 -6.58 -5.28 8.77
C ALA A 124 -5.78 -4.60 7.66
N ILE A 125 -6.51 -4.07 6.67
CA ILE A 125 -6.01 -3.22 5.59
C ILE A 125 -6.67 -1.85 5.75
N ARG A 126 -5.87 -0.78 5.76
CA ARG A 126 -6.37 0.60 5.70
C ARG A 126 -5.72 1.34 4.54
N ALA A 127 -6.47 2.26 3.94
CA ALA A 127 -6.04 3.04 2.80
C ALA A 127 -6.08 4.53 3.11
N TYR A 128 -5.08 5.24 2.62
CA TYR A 128 -4.93 6.68 2.83
C TYR A 128 -4.58 7.35 1.51
N ARG A 129 -5.22 8.47 1.20
CA ARG A 129 -4.80 9.34 0.09
C ARG A 129 -3.85 10.40 0.62
N PHE A 130 -2.69 10.55 -0.03
CA PHE A 130 -1.76 11.63 0.30
C PHE A 130 -2.14 12.91 -0.45
N THR A 131 -2.35 14.00 0.28
CA THR A 131 -2.86 15.28 -0.25
C THR A 131 -1.76 16.34 -0.44
N GLY A 132 -0.50 16.00 -0.16
CA GLY A 132 0.61 16.97 -0.07
C GLY A 132 0.77 17.55 1.34
N ASP A 133 -0.35 17.82 2.03
CA ASP A 133 -0.37 18.30 3.42
C ASP A 133 -0.44 17.17 4.46
N GLY A 134 -0.82 15.96 4.02
CA GLY A 134 -0.92 14.79 4.88
C GLY A 134 -1.79 13.68 4.30
N PHE A 135 -2.05 12.67 5.14
CA PHE A 135 -2.90 11.53 4.83
C PHE A 135 -4.35 11.77 5.23
N THR A 136 -5.26 11.52 4.29
CA THR A 136 -6.70 11.38 4.53
C THR A 136 -7.07 9.92 4.39
N GLU A 137 -7.65 9.32 5.44
CA GLU A 137 -8.14 7.93 5.36
C GLU A 137 -9.31 7.83 4.38
N ILE A 138 -9.27 6.83 3.51
CA ILE A 138 -10.36 6.50 2.58
C ILE A 138 -10.88 5.08 2.90
N PRO A 139 -12.19 4.82 2.78
CA PRO A 139 -12.75 3.52 3.09
C PRO A 139 -12.21 2.44 2.15
N VAL A 140 -11.90 1.27 2.69
CA VAL A 140 -11.58 0.06 1.92
C VAL A 140 -12.85 -0.78 1.77
N ARG A 141 -13.16 -1.17 0.55
CA ARG A 141 -14.26 -2.09 0.20
C ARG A 141 -13.66 -3.31 -0.47
N VAL A 142 -14.29 -4.47 -0.28
CA VAL A 142 -13.87 -5.70 -0.93
C VAL A 142 -15.04 -6.26 -1.71
N ASP A 143 -14.84 -6.42 -3.02
CA ASP A 143 -15.82 -6.96 -3.96
C ASP A 143 -15.73 -8.50 -4.05
#